data_AF-A0A848KCI6-F1
#
_entry.id   AF-A0A848KCI6-F1
#
_cell.length_a   1.000
_cell.length_b   1.000
_cell.length_c   1.000
_cell.angle_alpha   90.00
_cell.angle_beta   90.00
_cell.angle_gamma   90.00
#
_symmetry.space_group_name_H-M   'P 1'
#
loop_
_entity.id
_entity.type
_entity.pdbx_description
1 polymer ?
#
loop_
_entity_poly.entity_id
_entity_poly.type
_entity_poly.pdbx_seq_one_letter_code
_entity_poly.pdbx_strand_id
1 'polypeptide(L)'
;MPTPSQPLSARRLPTLDALSVAVAVVGGILVAFAPLLGVVAGSDAPGAVLSAALVAGLIAVAIPAVAATAYAVGRPELSGGLLAGAGAVSFGLVVLDIALVQDPINANRFELLRPVSAASLDSGVGAFVVLFGHLLGVFAGVLGGLVVHRAALDDAYGAAPHPELEGSPVAARAGFAWSATVTCAVVALAFSLFPAAWRSTDPLIVPLPALDSNQLILIATLLVAAALFVVVASALASASPAVAAGSVVGAAACALGLVAARLLAGIQDDRLAPTRATVTATVGAVSLLAAGAVLGVVVRIRDDRAATERSDRLRARVDEWAGSFTVTRWHIFAGAAGIAAALLIGIGALLPIVSVPAGSADPEIFATRVALVGAVALVVSAVWLLLSEFAAAVRPAFGVLCVATVMASSGVLQATVGGHQIDGVGVGPGSVAVALGVVVAIGAGVLAWCAGSAERDELDRSREIEPNMRILTVGLTGAVLSIIALGLPLYRGTDASAASFGRSWGWDTWGQAIFGVAVVVAVVLAASSRPARGSALVVGAAVGMLIYLASWPLTRDRVHVPTMGLAVPVTVVALVFLAATAVLAYRAAPATSAKPMRKSN
;
A
#
# COMPACT_ATOMS: atom_id res chain seq x y z
N MET A 1 -40.11 12.40 -46.96
CA MET A 1 -38.63 12.43 -46.96
C MET A 1 -38.18 13.57 -46.06
N PRO A 2 -37.65 13.31 -44.86
CA PRO A 2 -36.99 14.35 -44.07
C PRO A 2 -35.54 14.51 -44.54
N THR A 3 -35.13 15.76 -44.74
CA THR A 3 -33.77 16.16 -45.07
C THR A 3 -32.81 15.94 -43.89
N PRO A 4 -31.53 15.59 -44.15
CA PRO A 4 -30.53 15.49 -43.09
C PRO A 4 -30.21 16.89 -42.58
N SER A 5 -30.55 17.16 -41.33
CA SER A 5 -30.07 18.33 -40.61
C SER A 5 -28.54 18.26 -40.51
N GLN A 6 -27.86 19.20 -41.15
CA GLN A 6 -26.43 19.41 -40.91
C GLN A 6 -26.23 19.84 -39.45
N PRO A 7 -25.28 19.25 -38.71
CA PRO A 7 -24.97 19.71 -37.37
C PRO A 7 -24.27 21.07 -37.46
N LEU A 8 -24.92 22.07 -36.85
CA LEU A 8 -24.36 23.40 -36.62
C LEU A 8 -22.99 23.26 -35.93
N SER A 9 -21.95 23.81 -36.57
CA SER A 9 -20.60 23.88 -36.03
C SER A 9 -20.57 24.86 -34.84
N ALA A 10 -21.00 24.40 -33.67
CA ALA A 10 -20.76 25.10 -32.43
C ALA A 10 -19.24 25.17 -32.20
N ARG A 11 -18.71 26.39 -32.03
CA ARG A 11 -17.34 26.63 -31.56
C ARG A 11 -17.10 25.74 -30.34
N ARG A 12 -16.31 24.68 -30.52
CA ARG A 12 -15.96 23.75 -29.46
C ARG A 12 -15.14 24.52 -28.44
N LEU A 13 -15.73 24.84 -27.29
CA LEU A 13 -14.97 25.05 -26.06
C LEU A 13 -13.96 23.89 -25.96
N PRO A 14 -12.71 24.14 -25.49
CA PRO A 14 -11.74 23.06 -25.35
C PRO A 14 -12.39 21.92 -24.58
N THR A 15 -12.51 20.77 -25.26
CA THR A 15 -13.04 19.55 -24.64
C THR A 15 -12.17 19.25 -23.42
N LEU A 16 -12.76 18.77 -22.33
CA LEU A 16 -12.09 18.53 -21.04
C LEU A 16 -10.73 17.80 -21.20
N ASP A 17 -10.61 16.91 -22.17
CA ASP A 17 -9.38 16.21 -22.56
C ASP A 17 -8.26 17.17 -23.03
N ALA A 18 -8.55 18.13 -23.92
CA ALA A 18 -7.58 19.12 -24.40
C ALA A 18 -7.06 20.00 -23.26
N LEU A 19 -7.93 20.37 -22.31
CA LEU A 19 -7.53 21.10 -21.11
C LEU A 19 -6.61 20.24 -20.23
N SER A 20 -6.96 18.96 -20.02
CA SER A 20 -6.14 18.05 -19.23
C SER A 20 -4.73 17.88 -19.80
N VAL A 21 -4.63 17.72 -21.12
CA VAL A 21 -3.35 17.61 -21.84
C VAL A 21 -2.57 18.92 -21.75
N ALA A 22 -3.21 20.07 -21.98
CA ALA A 22 -2.53 21.37 -21.91
C ALA A 22 -1.95 21.63 -20.51
N VAL A 23 -2.71 21.37 -19.46
CA VAL A 23 -2.25 21.49 -18.07
C VAL A 23 -1.08 20.53 -17.79
N ALA A 24 -1.16 19.29 -18.28
CA ALA A 24 -0.09 18.32 -18.12
C ALA A 24 1.20 18.75 -18.83
N VAL A 25 1.10 19.28 -20.05
CA VAL A 25 2.26 19.76 -20.83
C VAL A 25 2.94 20.91 -20.10
N VAL A 26 2.17 21.90 -19.62
CA VAL A 26 2.73 23.01 -18.83
C VAL A 26 3.40 22.49 -17.57
N GLY A 27 2.75 21.59 -16.82
CA GLY A 27 3.32 20.97 -15.63
C GLY A 27 4.64 20.25 -15.91
N GLY A 28 4.68 19.40 -16.95
CA GLY A 28 5.89 18.68 -17.36
C GLY A 28 7.04 19.59 -17.78
N ILE A 29 6.73 20.68 -18.50
CA ILE A 29 7.73 21.70 -18.86
C ILE A 29 8.29 22.35 -17.59
N LEU A 30 7.46 22.75 -16.64
CA LEU A 30 7.94 23.36 -15.39
C LEU A 30 8.85 22.41 -14.60
N VAL A 31 8.47 21.13 -14.46
CA VAL A 31 9.33 20.12 -13.82
C VAL A 31 10.68 19.99 -14.55
N ALA A 32 10.68 20.00 -15.88
CA ALA A 32 11.90 19.88 -16.68
C ALA A 32 12.83 21.12 -16.57
N PHE A 33 12.26 22.32 -16.46
CA PHE A 33 13.02 23.56 -16.37
C PHE A 33 13.44 23.92 -14.94
N ALA A 34 12.78 23.39 -13.92
CA ALA A 34 13.06 23.69 -12.51
C ALA A 34 14.55 23.57 -12.12
N PRO A 35 15.30 22.52 -12.53
CA PRO A 35 16.72 22.41 -12.20
C PRO A 35 17.59 23.53 -12.78
N LEU A 36 17.22 24.08 -13.94
CA LEU A 36 17.94 25.18 -14.59
C LEU A 36 17.74 26.52 -13.88
N LEU A 37 16.70 26.63 -13.04
CA LEU A 37 16.39 27.83 -12.27
C LEU A 37 17.02 27.81 -10.87
N GLY A 38 17.81 26.77 -10.55
CA GLY A 38 18.44 26.58 -9.25
C GLY A 38 17.43 26.10 -8.20
N VAL A 39 17.50 24.82 -7.83
CA VAL A 39 16.60 24.22 -6.83
C VAL A 39 16.98 24.64 -5.40
N VAL A 40 18.28 24.82 -5.14
CA VAL A 40 18.82 25.21 -3.84
C VAL A 40 19.89 26.28 -3.99
N ALA A 41 19.80 27.35 -3.20
CA ALA A 41 20.80 28.41 -3.18
C ALA A 41 22.09 27.92 -2.49
N GLY A 42 23.27 28.27 -3.02
CA GLY A 42 24.55 27.86 -2.44
C GLY A 42 24.92 26.38 -2.66
N SER A 43 24.30 25.73 -3.65
CA SER A 43 24.70 24.41 -4.13
C SER A 43 25.44 24.52 -5.47
N ASP A 44 26.43 23.66 -5.70
CA ASP A 44 26.98 23.47 -7.04
C ASP A 44 26.06 22.52 -7.82
N ALA A 45 26.02 22.69 -9.14
CA ALA A 45 25.38 21.75 -10.05
C ALA A 45 26.46 20.89 -10.74
N PRO A 46 27.07 19.89 -10.06
CA PRO A 46 27.96 18.96 -10.72
C PRO A 46 27.21 18.20 -11.82
N GLY A 47 27.95 17.66 -12.80
CA GLY A 47 27.38 16.96 -13.97
C GLY A 47 26.37 15.86 -13.59
N ALA A 48 26.53 15.22 -12.43
CA ALA A 48 25.59 14.25 -11.89
C ALA A 48 24.18 14.81 -11.67
N VAL A 49 24.05 16.00 -11.07
CA VAL A 49 22.75 16.67 -10.82
C VAL A 49 22.09 17.04 -12.14
N LEU A 50 22.87 17.60 -13.08
CA LEU A 50 22.34 17.97 -14.40
C LEU A 50 21.84 16.74 -15.17
N SER A 51 22.59 15.63 -15.15
CA SER A 51 22.19 14.40 -15.83
C SER A 51 20.90 13.80 -15.24
N ALA A 52 20.76 13.78 -13.92
CA ALA A 52 19.57 13.31 -13.23
C ALA A 52 18.35 14.21 -13.52
N ALA A 53 18.55 15.53 -13.49
CA ALA A 53 17.57 16.53 -13.87
C ALA A 53 17.07 16.35 -15.31
N LEU A 54 17.96 16.10 -16.27
CA LEU A 54 17.60 15.88 -17.67
C LEU A 54 16.73 14.63 -17.85
N VAL A 55 17.05 13.53 -17.16
CA VAL A 55 16.23 12.30 -17.22
C VAL A 55 14.87 12.52 -16.58
N ALA A 56 14.80 13.15 -15.40
CA ALA A 56 13.53 13.49 -14.75
C ALA A 56 12.66 14.38 -15.66
N GLY A 57 13.26 15.44 -16.23
CA GLY A 57 12.58 16.37 -17.12
C GLY A 57 12.08 15.71 -18.41
N LEU A 58 12.90 14.85 -19.03
CA LEU A 58 12.50 14.11 -20.23
C LEU A 58 11.28 13.22 -19.96
N ILE A 59 11.29 12.49 -18.83
CA ILE A 59 10.17 11.63 -18.43
C ILE A 59 8.92 12.46 -18.10
N ALA A 60 9.09 13.60 -17.41
CA ALA A 60 8.00 14.50 -17.06
C ALA A 60 7.28 15.08 -18.30
N VAL A 61 8.00 15.31 -19.40
CA VAL A 61 7.42 15.78 -20.68
C VAL A 61 6.90 14.63 -21.54
N ALA A 62 7.50 13.43 -21.44
CA ALA A 62 7.09 12.28 -22.24
C ALA A 62 5.63 11.86 -21.99
N ILE A 63 5.16 11.87 -20.74
CA ILE A 63 3.79 11.48 -20.41
C ILE A 63 2.75 12.42 -21.07
N PRO A 64 2.81 13.75 -20.87
CA PRO A 64 1.94 14.69 -21.58
C PRO A 64 2.02 14.56 -23.12
N ALA A 65 3.20 14.29 -23.68
CA ALA A 65 3.35 14.11 -25.13
C ALA A 65 2.63 12.86 -25.65
N VAL A 66 2.74 11.74 -24.93
CA VAL A 66 2.01 10.51 -25.26
C VAL A 66 0.50 10.69 -25.06
N ALA A 67 0.07 11.38 -24.01
CA ALA A 67 -1.34 11.72 -23.79
C ALA A 67 -1.89 12.63 -24.90
N ALA A 68 -1.14 13.66 -25.31
CA ALA A 68 -1.48 14.53 -26.44
C ALA A 68 -1.61 13.75 -27.74
N THR A 69 -0.72 12.78 -27.97
CA THR A 69 -0.78 11.90 -29.14
C THR A 69 -2.00 10.98 -29.09
N ALA A 70 -2.30 10.39 -27.93
CA ALA A 70 -3.49 9.56 -27.73
C ALA A 70 -4.77 10.37 -27.98
N TYR A 71 -4.84 11.60 -27.47
CA TYR A 71 -5.93 12.53 -27.75
C TYR A 71 -6.05 12.85 -29.25
N ALA A 72 -4.94 13.21 -29.91
CA ALA A 72 -4.93 13.56 -31.33
C ALA A 72 -5.36 12.41 -32.26
N VAL A 73 -5.10 11.16 -31.86
CA VAL A 73 -5.50 9.95 -32.61
C VAL A 73 -6.90 9.45 -32.17
N GLY A 74 -7.64 10.22 -31.38
CA GLY A 74 -9.02 9.91 -30.99
C GLY A 74 -9.14 8.81 -29.94
N ARG A 75 -8.15 8.69 -29.03
CA ARG A 75 -8.15 7.73 -27.90
C ARG A 75 -8.22 8.47 -26.55
N PRO A 76 -9.34 9.15 -26.24
CA PRO A 76 -9.47 9.96 -25.02
C PRO A 76 -9.39 9.13 -23.73
N GLU A 77 -9.86 7.88 -23.74
CA GLU A 77 -9.73 6.94 -22.61
C GLU A 77 -8.27 6.68 -22.22
N LEU A 78 -7.40 6.50 -23.23
CA LEU A 78 -5.99 6.26 -23.02
C LEU A 78 -5.29 7.54 -22.52
N SER A 79 -5.62 8.69 -23.11
CA SER A 79 -5.15 10.02 -22.66
C SER A 79 -5.52 10.25 -21.18
N GLY A 80 -6.81 10.12 -20.86
CA GLY A 80 -7.34 10.28 -19.51
C GLY A 80 -6.71 9.30 -18.51
N GLY A 81 -6.54 8.03 -18.90
CA GLY A 81 -5.86 7.03 -18.07
C GLY A 81 -4.40 7.39 -17.79
N LEU A 82 -3.63 7.77 -18.82
CA LEU A 82 -2.23 8.21 -18.67
C LEU A 82 -2.08 9.34 -17.65
N LEU A 83 -2.91 10.37 -17.79
CA LEU A 83 -2.88 11.53 -16.91
C LEU A 83 -3.36 11.17 -15.49
N ALA A 84 -4.43 10.38 -15.35
CA ALA A 84 -4.95 9.95 -14.06
C ALA A 84 -3.90 9.15 -13.26
N GLY A 85 -3.24 8.18 -13.90
CA GLY A 85 -2.17 7.40 -13.28
C GLY A 85 -0.97 8.25 -12.87
N ALA A 86 -0.51 9.14 -13.76
CA ALA A 86 0.62 10.03 -13.48
C ALA A 86 0.30 11.05 -12.37
N GLY A 87 -0.91 11.62 -12.39
CA GLY A 87 -1.34 12.60 -11.38
C GLY A 87 -1.49 12.01 -9.99
N ALA A 88 -1.93 10.75 -9.88
CA ALA A 88 -2.00 10.04 -8.60
C ALA A 88 -0.61 9.91 -7.94
N VAL A 89 0.42 9.55 -8.72
CA VAL A 89 1.81 9.49 -8.23
C VAL A 89 2.37 10.89 -7.96
N SER A 90 2.04 11.86 -8.80
CA SER A 90 2.45 13.27 -8.64
C SER A 90 1.98 13.85 -7.30
N PHE A 91 0.87 13.39 -6.73
CA PHE A 91 0.41 13.83 -5.41
C PHE A 91 1.42 13.52 -4.30
N GLY A 92 2.03 12.33 -4.32
CA GLY A 92 3.12 12.00 -3.40
C GLY A 92 4.38 12.83 -3.66
N LEU A 93 4.66 13.14 -4.93
CA LEU A 93 5.79 14.01 -5.31
C LEU A 93 5.59 15.47 -4.85
N VAL A 94 4.36 15.99 -4.86
CA VAL A 94 4.04 17.31 -4.29
C VAL A 94 4.43 17.37 -2.81
N VAL A 95 4.10 16.35 -2.02
CA VAL A 95 4.48 16.31 -0.59
C VAL A 95 6.00 16.20 -0.43
N LEU A 96 6.67 15.46 -1.31
CA LEU A 96 8.12 15.38 -1.34
C LEU A 96 8.76 16.73 -1.68
N ASP A 97 8.18 17.50 -2.60
CA ASP A 97 8.65 18.83 -2.97
C ASP A 97 8.35 19.87 -1.89
N ILE A 98 7.27 19.73 -1.13
CA ILE A 98 7.04 20.54 0.09
C ILE A 98 8.17 20.31 1.09
N ALA A 99 8.60 19.06 1.30
CA ALA A 99 9.74 18.76 2.16
C ALA A 99 11.03 19.43 1.64
N LEU A 100 11.25 19.42 0.32
CA LEU A 100 12.37 20.10 -0.33
C LEU A 100 12.35 21.62 -0.13
N VAL A 101 11.17 22.26 -0.21
CA VAL A 101 11.04 23.71 0.00
C VAL A 101 11.31 24.10 1.45
N GLN A 102 10.89 23.26 2.41
CA GLN A 102 11.02 23.53 3.85
C GLN A 102 12.42 23.25 4.38
N ASP A 103 13.02 22.13 3.96
CA ASP A 103 14.31 21.66 4.48
C ASP A 103 15.06 20.88 3.38
N PRO A 104 15.78 21.58 2.51
CA PRO A 104 16.39 20.97 1.33
C PRO A 104 17.39 19.86 1.63
N ILE A 105 18.14 19.97 2.74
CA ILE A 105 19.13 18.97 3.12
C ILE A 105 18.46 17.69 3.59
N ASN A 106 17.43 17.81 4.44
CA ASN A 106 16.75 16.64 4.99
C ASN A 106 15.78 16.00 4.00
N ALA A 107 15.34 16.70 2.95
CA ALA A 107 14.44 16.18 1.91
C ALA A 107 14.96 14.97 1.13
N ASN A 108 16.24 14.62 1.26
CA ASN A 108 16.88 13.49 0.56
C ASN A 108 16.68 13.54 -0.97
N ARG A 109 16.66 14.75 -1.53
CA ARG A 109 16.52 15.03 -2.98
C ARG A 109 17.88 15.32 -3.62
N PHE A 110 18.87 14.49 -3.33
CA PHE A 110 20.22 14.70 -3.84
C PHE A 110 20.27 14.59 -5.38
N GLU A 111 19.32 13.95 -6.04
CA GLU A 111 19.17 14.04 -7.50
C GLU A 111 18.92 15.47 -8.04
N LEU A 112 18.53 16.42 -7.18
CA LEU A 112 18.28 17.83 -7.54
C LEU A 112 19.30 18.82 -6.97
N LEU A 113 20.14 18.43 -5.99
CA LEU A 113 21.05 19.34 -5.31
C LEU A 113 22.30 18.64 -4.78
N ARG A 114 23.38 19.40 -4.62
CA ARG A 114 24.62 18.96 -3.96
C ARG A 114 25.11 20.00 -2.95
N PRO A 115 25.10 19.69 -1.64
CA PRO A 115 25.66 20.57 -0.62
C PRO A 115 27.18 20.68 -0.79
N VAL A 116 27.71 21.91 -0.84
CA VAL A 116 29.17 22.17 -0.88
C VAL A 116 29.74 22.58 0.48
N SER A 117 28.87 22.84 1.46
CA SER A 117 29.24 23.18 2.83
C SER A 117 28.18 22.68 3.82
N ALA A 118 28.51 22.70 5.11
CA ALA A 118 27.57 22.40 6.20
C ALA A 118 26.68 23.61 6.58
N ALA A 119 26.72 24.70 5.80
CA ALA A 119 25.84 25.85 6.02
C ALA A 119 24.38 25.46 5.75
N SER A 120 23.45 26.22 6.33
CA SER A 120 22.02 26.06 6.04
C SER A 120 21.77 26.24 4.54
N LEU A 121 20.98 25.32 3.97
CA LEU A 121 20.56 25.38 2.57
C LEU A 121 19.18 26.02 2.48
N ASP A 122 19.06 27.05 1.65
CA ASP A 122 17.78 27.71 1.37
C ASP A 122 17.20 27.22 0.04
N SER A 123 15.88 27.10 -0.03
CA SER A 123 15.18 26.73 -1.26
C SER A 123 15.32 27.83 -2.33
N GLY A 124 15.71 27.42 -3.53
CA GLY A 124 15.79 28.29 -4.70
C GLY A 124 14.48 28.36 -5.48
N VAL A 125 14.43 29.20 -6.51
CA VAL A 125 13.24 29.37 -7.38
C VAL A 125 12.85 28.03 -8.03
N GLY A 126 13.83 27.20 -8.41
CA GLY A 126 13.60 25.88 -8.97
C GLY A 126 12.76 24.96 -8.07
N ALA A 127 12.90 25.03 -6.75
CA ALA A 127 12.12 24.21 -5.82
C ALA A 127 10.61 24.53 -5.88
N PHE A 128 10.25 25.80 -6.02
CA PHE A 128 8.86 26.22 -6.20
C PHE A 128 8.31 25.86 -7.58
N VAL A 129 9.16 25.92 -8.62
CA VAL A 129 8.77 25.59 -9.98
C VAL A 129 8.49 24.08 -10.13
N VAL A 130 9.32 23.20 -9.54
CA VAL A 130 9.05 21.75 -9.56
C VAL A 130 7.78 21.42 -8.77
N LEU A 131 7.59 22.04 -7.60
CA LEU A 131 6.38 21.89 -6.79
C LEU A 131 5.12 22.28 -7.59
N PHE A 132 5.13 23.44 -8.25
CA PHE A 132 4.01 23.90 -9.05
C PHE A 132 3.80 23.00 -10.29
N GLY A 133 4.88 22.50 -10.89
CA GLY A 133 4.80 21.53 -11.98
C GLY A 133 4.08 20.23 -11.59
N HIS A 134 4.43 19.63 -10.45
CA HIS A 134 3.73 18.45 -9.94
C HIS A 134 2.30 18.75 -9.48
N LEU A 135 2.02 19.94 -8.94
CA LEU A 135 0.64 20.37 -8.65
C LEU A 135 -0.21 20.40 -9.91
N LEU A 136 0.30 20.97 -11.01
CA LEU A 136 -0.38 20.90 -12.31
C LEU A 136 -0.53 19.45 -12.80
N GLY A 137 0.44 18.58 -12.54
CA GLY A 137 0.32 17.14 -12.78
C GLY A 137 -0.85 16.48 -12.03
N VAL A 138 -1.06 16.84 -10.75
CA VAL A 138 -2.22 16.39 -9.96
C VAL A 138 -3.52 16.90 -10.59
N PHE A 139 -3.60 18.19 -10.92
CA PHE A 139 -4.79 18.75 -11.57
C PHE A 139 -5.09 18.08 -12.93
N ALA A 140 -4.06 17.85 -13.74
CA ALA A 140 -4.19 17.12 -14.99
C ALA A 140 -4.70 15.69 -14.76
N GLY A 141 -4.24 15.02 -13.70
CA GLY A 141 -4.73 13.67 -13.35
C GLY A 141 -6.18 13.64 -12.90
N VAL A 142 -6.63 14.63 -12.12
CA VAL A 142 -8.06 14.77 -11.77
C VAL A 142 -8.90 14.96 -13.04
N LEU A 143 -8.47 15.86 -13.94
CA LEU A 143 -9.15 16.06 -15.22
C LEU A 143 -9.12 14.77 -16.07
N GLY A 144 -7.99 14.06 -16.13
CA GLY A 144 -7.88 12.77 -16.82
C GLY A 144 -8.82 11.71 -16.27
N GLY A 145 -8.99 11.65 -14.95
CA GLY A 145 -9.98 10.80 -14.29
C GLY A 145 -11.42 11.16 -14.68
N LEU A 146 -11.73 12.45 -14.85
CA LEU A 146 -13.03 12.90 -15.37
C LEU A 146 -13.22 12.54 -16.85
N VAL A 147 -12.16 12.54 -17.67
CA VAL A 147 -12.21 12.01 -19.05
C VAL A 147 -12.55 10.52 -19.04
N VAL A 148 -11.88 9.73 -18.20
CA VAL A 148 -12.15 8.30 -18.02
C VAL A 148 -13.58 8.07 -17.56
N HIS A 149 -14.05 8.84 -16.57
CA HIS A 149 -15.42 8.73 -16.07
C HIS A 149 -16.47 9.01 -17.16
N ARG A 150 -16.24 10.03 -18.00
CA ARG A 150 -17.13 10.32 -19.13
C ARG A 150 -17.13 9.20 -20.15
N ALA A 151 -15.96 8.67 -20.50
CA ALA A 151 -15.85 7.55 -21.41
C ALA A 151 -16.54 6.29 -20.85
N ALA A 152 -16.54 6.10 -19.53
CA ALA A 152 -17.25 5.01 -18.89
C ALA A 152 -18.78 5.08 -19.00
N LEU A 153 -19.34 6.21 -19.44
CA LEU A 153 -20.76 6.37 -19.73
C LEU A 153 -21.11 6.05 -21.20
N ASP A 154 -20.11 5.84 -22.06
CA ASP A 154 -20.34 5.47 -23.46
C ASP A 154 -20.61 3.97 -23.58
N ASP A 155 -21.56 3.58 -24.44
CA ASP A 155 -21.96 2.17 -24.64
C ASP A 155 -20.81 1.25 -25.09
N ALA A 156 -19.73 1.82 -25.65
CA ALA A 156 -18.55 1.08 -26.10
C ALA A 156 -17.52 0.82 -24.97
N TYR A 157 -17.74 1.34 -23.76
CA TYR A 157 -16.78 1.22 -22.67
C TYR A 157 -16.63 -0.23 -22.20
N GLY A 158 -15.40 -0.73 -22.26
CA GLY A 158 -15.12 -2.12 -21.90
C GLY A 158 -15.70 -3.13 -22.90
N ALA A 159 -16.07 -2.68 -24.10
CA ALA A 159 -16.47 -3.56 -25.19
C ALA A 159 -15.42 -4.64 -25.43
N ALA A 160 -15.89 -5.85 -25.68
CA ALA A 160 -15.08 -6.99 -26.01
C ALA A 160 -15.58 -7.59 -27.33
N PRO A 161 -14.72 -8.29 -28.09
CA PRO A 161 -15.15 -9.02 -29.29
C PRO A 161 -16.26 -10.05 -29.03
N HIS A 162 -16.44 -10.43 -27.77
CA HIS A 162 -17.40 -11.44 -27.33
C HIS A 162 -18.26 -10.93 -26.16
N PRO A 163 -19.58 -11.15 -26.19
CA PRO A 163 -20.52 -10.64 -25.18
C PRO A 163 -20.26 -11.21 -23.78
N GLU A 164 -19.69 -12.42 -23.66
CA GLU A 164 -19.35 -13.02 -22.36
C GLU A 164 -18.19 -12.31 -21.64
N LEU A 165 -17.36 -11.57 -22.39
CA LEU A 165 -16.21 -10.83 -21.85
C LEU A 165 -16.51 -9.33 -21.70
N GLU A 166 -17.69 -8.90 -22.14
CA GLU A 166 -18.13 -7.52 -22.04
C GLU A 166 -18.26 -7.12 -20.56
N GLY A 167 -17.67 -5.98 -20.20
CA GLY A 167 -17.62 -5.51 -18.82
C GLY A 167 -16.71 -6.34 -17.88
N SER A 168 -16.07 -7.41 -18.36
CA SER A 168 -15.16 -8.21 -17.53
C SER A 168 -13.91 -7.41 -17.16
N PRO A 169 -13.42 -7.55 -15.91
CA PRO A 169 -12.23 -6.82 -15.47
C PRO A 169 -11.01 -7.22 -16.29
N VAL A 170 -10.14 -6.25 -16.56
CA VAL A 170 -8.90 -6.43 -17.33
C VAL A 170 -8.02 -7.52 -16.71
N ALA A 171 -8.00 -7.68 -15.38
CA ALA A 171 -7.26 -8.76 -14.72
C ALA A 171 -7.71 -10.16 -15.15
N ALA A 172 -9.02 -10.35 -15.37
CA ALA A 172 -9.56 -11.63 -15.83
C ALA A 172 -9.22 -11.86 -17.31
N ARG A 173 -9.33 -10.81 -18.14
CA ARG A 173 -9.05 -10.85 -19.58
C ARG A 173 -7.55 -11.05 -19.88
N ALA A 174 -6.68 -10.32 -19.19
CA ALA A 174 -5.22 -10.48 -19.26
C ALA A 174 -4.74 -11.79 -18.59
N GLY A 175 -5.52 -12.29 -17.64
CA GLY A 175 -5.36 -13.54 -16.90
C GLY A 175 -4.23 -13.54 -15.86
N PHE A 176 -4.21 -14.60 -15.04
CA PHE A 176 -3.44 -14.65 -13.79
C PHE A 176 -1.95 -14.30 -13.94
N ALA A 177 -1.22 -14.92 -14.87
CA ALA A 177 0.22 -14.70 -15.02
C ALA A 177 0.57 -13.23 -15.30
N TRP A 178 -0.24 -12.54 -16.11
CA TRP A 178 -0.01 -11.14 -16.42
C TRP A 178 -0.35 -10.24 -15.24
N SER A 179 -1.53 -10.46 -14.65
CA SER A 179 -1.96 -9.73 -13.45
C SER A 179 -0.95 -9.89 -12.31
N ALA A 180 -0.44 -11.11 -12.09
CA ALA A 180 0.62 -11.39 -11.12
C ALA A 180 1.93 -10.65 -11.45
N THR A 181 2.32 -10.58 -12.73
CA THR A 181 3.52 -9.83 -13.15
C THR A 181 3.39 -8.34 -12.84
N VAL A 182 2.25 -7.74 -13.18
CA VAL A 182 1.96 -6.33 -12.87
C VAL A 182 1.95 -6.10 -11.35
N THR A 183 1.33 -6.99 -10.58
CA THR A 183 1.31 -6.94 -9.12
C THR A 183 2.71 -7.07 -8.51
N CYS A 184 3.52 -8.02 -8.97
CA CYS A 184 4.90 -8.19 -8.49
C CYS A 184 5.77 -6.97 -8.82
N ALA A 185 5.62 -6.39 -10.01
CA ALA A 185 6.37 -5.20 -10.41
C ALA A 185 6.03 -3.99 -9.52
N VAL A 186 4.74 -3.76 -9.24
CA VAL A 186 4.33 -2.64 -8.35
C VAL A 186 4.75 -2.86 -6.90
N VAL A 187 4.70 -4.10 -6.40
CA VAL A 187 5.22 -4.46 -5.07
C VAL A 187 6.72 -4.17 -5.00
N ALA A 188 7.50 -4.68 -5.97
CA ALA A 188 8.95 -4.48 -6.01
C ALA A 188 9.30 -2.98 -6.05
N LEU A 189 8.62 -2.20 -6.88
CA LEU A 189 8.78 -0.75 -6.95
C LEU A 189 8.44 -0.07 -5.62
N ALA A 190 7.22 -0.26 -5.12
CA ALA A 190 6.70 0.47 -3.96
C ALA A 190 7.53 0.20 -2.68
N PHE A 191 7.88 -1.06 -2.41
CA PHE A 191 8.69 -1.40 -1.24
C PHE A 191 10.14 -0.94 -1.35
N SER A 192 10.68 -0.84 -2.57
CA SER A 192 12.03 -0.35 -2.80
C SER A 192 12.19 1.16 -2.60
N LEU A 193 11.09 1.90 -2.40
CA LEU A 193 11.14 3.34 -2.09
C LEU A 193 11.51 3.64 -0.63
N PHE A 194 11.37 2.67 0.28
CA PHE A 194 11.56 2.87 1.72
C PHE A 194 13.03 2.84 2.18
N PRO A 195 13.91 1.97 1.65
CA PRO A 195 15.33 2.01 1.99
C PRO A 195 15.99 3.29 1.48
N ALA A 196 17.15 3.65 2.05
CA ALA A 196 17.94 4.79 1.57
C ALA A 196 18.29 4.62 0.09
N ALA A 197 18.16 5.71 -0.70
CA ALA A 197 18.39 5.66 -2.14
C ALA A 197 19.88 5.55 -2.50
N TRP A 198 20.77 6.07 -1.64
CA TRP A 198 22.21 6.06 -1.85
C TRP A 198 22.97 5.59 -0.63
N ARG A 199 24.21 5.15 -0.86
CA ARG A 199 25.28 5.14 0.13
C ARG A 199 26.17 6.36 -0.14
N SER A 200 26.62 7.01 0.92
CA SER A 200 27.45 8.21 0.82
C SER A 200 28.80 7.99 1.49
N THR A 201 29.85 8.45 0.83
CA THR A 201 31.18 8.67 1.42
C THR A 201 31.44 10.17 1.67
N ASP A 202 30.44 11.00 1.39
CA ASP A 202 30.45 12.44 1.64
C ASP A 202 30.00 12.74 3.07
N PRO A 203 30.83 13.38 3.92
CA PRO A 203 30.44 13.71 5.29
C PRO A 203 29.31 14.75 5.36
N LEU A 204 29.01 15.47 4.26
CA LEU A 204 27.91 16.42 4.19
C LEU A 204 26.57 15.75 3.86
N ILE A 205 26.58 14.50 3.37
CA ILE A 205 25.38 13.80 2.88
C ILE A 205 25.19 12.52 3.69
N VAL A 206 24.10 12.46 4.45
CA VAL A 206 23.68 11.28 5.20
C VAL A 206 22.34 10.80 4.65
N PRO A 207 22.31 9.92 3.63
CA PRO A 207 21.07 9.41 3.08
C PRO A 207 20.35 8.54 4.11
N LEU A 208 19.12 8.92 4.46
CA LEU A 208 18.31 8.18 5.42
C LEU A 208 17.26 7.32 4.70
N PRO A 209 16.94 6.12 5.22
CA PRO A 209 15.71 5.41 4.85
C PRO A 209 14.48 6.27 5.12
N ALA A 210 13.41 6.09 4.35
CA ALA A 210 12.18 6.86 4.50
C ALA A 210 11.56 6.70 5.90
N LEU A 211 11.68 5.52 6.52
CA LEU A 211 11.18 5.25 7.87
C LEU A 211 11.92 6.03 8.97
N ASP A 212 13.19 6.34 8.73
CA ASP A 212 14.07 7.07 9.66
C ASP A 212 14.18 8.57 9.29
N SER A 213 13.50 8.98 8.21
CA SER A 213 13.49 10.36 7.71
C SER A 213 12.43 11.22 8.41
N ASN A 214 12.42 12.53 8.12
CA ASN A 214 11.35 13.43 8.55
C ASN A 214 9.96 12.90 8.11
N GLN A 215 8.93 13.14 8.93
CA GLN A 215 7.55 12.74 8.72
C GLN A 215 7.02 13.09 7.32
N LEU A 216 7.39 14.25 6.76
CA LEU A 216 6.95 14.63 5.41
C LEU A 216 7.48 13.69 4.32
N ILE A 217 8.74 13.26 4.41
CA ILE A 217 9.35 12.34 3.43
C ILE A 217 8.72 10.97 3.52
N LEU A 218 8.44 10.53 4.74
CA LEU A 218 7.76 9.27 5.00
C LEU A 218 6.33 9.28 4.48
N ILE A 219 5.57 10.34 4.76
CA ILE A 219 4.22 10.55 4.21
C ILE A 219 4.27 10.59 2.69
N ALA A 220 5.21 11.35 2.10
CA ALA A 220 5.38 11.40 0.64
C ALA A 220 5.65 10.02 0.04
N THR A 221 6.56 9.26 0.65
CA THR A 221 6.93 7.90 0.20
C THR A 221 5.74 6.95 0.31
N LEU A 222 5.01 7.00 1.42
CA LEU A 222 3.77 6.24 1.62
C LEU A 222 2.70 6.60 0.60
N LEU A 223 2.54 7.89 0.29
CA LEU A 223 1.58 8.37 -0.71
C LEU A 223 1.95 7.90 -2.12
N VAL A 224 3.22 7.94 -2.51
CA VAL A 224 3.68 7.38 -3.80
C VAL A 224 3.41 5.88 -3.87
N ALA A 225 3.80 5.12 -2.83
CA ALA A 225 3.56 3.68 -2.77
C ALA A 225 2.06 3.34 -2.82
N ALA A 226 1.23 4.04 -2.04
CA ALA A 226 -0.21 3.86 -2.02
C ALA A 226 -0.85 4.21 -3.37
N ALA A 227 -0.44 5.32 -3.99
CA ALA A 227 -0.92 5.71 -5.32
C ALA A 227 -0.62 4.64 -6.36
N LEU A 228 0.59 4.07 -6.36
CA LEU A 228 0.96 2.96 -7.24
C LEU A 228 0.06 1.74 -7.05
N PHE A 229 -0.18 1.32 -5.80
CA PHE A 229 -1.08 0.19 -5.53
C PHE A 229 -2.53 0.48 -5.94
N VAL A 230 -3.05 1.66 -5.62
CA VAL A 230 -4.43 2.05 -5.95
C VAL A 230 -4.62 2.11 -7.46
N VAL A 231 -3.68 2.72 -8.19
CA VAL A 231 -3.74 2.82 -9.66
C VAL A 231 -3.69 1.43 -10.29
N VAL A 232 -2.74 0.57 -9.88
CA VAL A 232 -2.62 -0.79 -10.44
C VAL A 232 -3.85 -1.63 -10.12
N ALA A 233 -4.36 -1.59 -8.88
CA ALA A 233 -5.56 -2.32 -8.50
C ALA A 233 -6.79 -1.83 -9.29
N SER A 234 -6.96 -0.51 -9.44
CA SER A 234 -8.06 0.09 -10.19
C SER A 234 -7.95 -0.23 -11.69
N ALA A 235 -6.75 -0.21 -12.26
CA ALA A 235 -6.50 -0.57 -13.64
C ALA A 235 -6.83 -2.05 -13.90
N LEU A 236 -6.41 -2.95 -13.00
CA LEU A 236 -6.73 -4.38 -13.08
C LEU A 236 -8.23 -4.67 -12.91
N ALA A 237 -8.94 -3.85 -12.13
CA ALA A 237 -10.39 -3.93 -11.95
C ALA A 237 -11.19 -3.27 -13.09
N SER A 238 -10.57 -2.37 -13.88
CA SER A 238 -11.24 -1.66 -14.98
C SER A 238 -11.73 -2.62 -16.06
N ALA A 239 -12.84 -2.27 -16.72
CA ALA A 239 -13.35 -2.99 -17.88
C ALA A 239 -12.64 -2.59 -19.19
N SER A 240 -12.12 -1.37 -19.29
CA SER A 240 -11.43 -0.86 -20.49
C SER A 240 -9.92 -1.15 -20.43
N PRO A 241 -9.36 -1.94 -21.38
CA PRO A 241 -7.92 -2.17 -21.47
C PRO A 241 -7.13 -0.89 -21.79
N ALA A 242 -7.75 0.09 -22.47
CA ALA A 242 -7.11 1.36 -22.80
C ALA A 242 -6.91 2.21 -21.55
N VAL A 243 -7.94 2.33 -20.70
CA VAL A 243 -7.86 3.01 -19.40
C VAL A 243 -6.84 2.31 -18.50
N ALA A 244 -6.91 0.98 -18.42
CA ALA A 244 -5.98 0.20 -17.59
C ALA A 244 -4.52 0.39 -18.04
N ALA A 245 -4.25 0.26 -19.34
CA ALA A 245 -2.92 0.46 -19.91
C ALA A 245 -2.42 1.89 -19.67
N GLY A 246 -3.24 2.90 -19.97
CA GLY A 246 -2.91 4.30 -19.74
C GLY A 246 -2.56 4.57 -18.28
N SER A 247 -3.42 4.14 -17.36
CA SER A 247 -3.25 4.37 -15.91
C SER A 247 -1.97 3.74 -15.38
N VAL A 248 -1.68 2.49 -15.75
CA VAL A 248 -0.44 1.80 -15.33
C VAL A 248 0.79 2.48 -15.94
N VAL A 249 0.76 2.81 -17.24
CA VAL A 249 1.87 3.48 -17.93
C VAL A 249 2.15 4.86 -17.32
N GLY A 250 1.11 5.65 -17.07
CA GLY A 250 1.22 6.98 -16.49
C GLY A 250 1.82 6.95 -15.09
N ALA A 251 1.33 6.07 -14.22
CA ALA A 251 1.85 5.91 -12.86
C ALA A 251 3.31 5.39 -12.87
N ALA A 252 3.60 4.37 -13.69
CA ALA A 252 4.93 3.80 -13.81
C ALA A 252 5.95 4.80 -14.35
N ALA A 253 5.59 5.58 -15.38
CA ALA A 253 6.45 6.62 -15.94
C ALA A 253 6.71 7.75 -14.94
N CYS A 254 5.68 8.22 -14.22
CA CYS A 254 5.86 9.26 -13.19
C CYS A 254 6.80 8.77 -12.07
N ALA A 255 6.60 7.54 -11.59
CA ALA A 255 7.51 6.93 -10.61
C ALA A 255 8.93 6.70 -11.17
N LEU A 256 9.04 6.33 -12.45
CA LEU A 256 10.32 6.18 -13.14
C LEU A 256 11.11 7.49 -13.16
N GLY A 257 10.43 8.64 -13.34
CA GLY A 257 11.06 9.96 -13.28
C GLY A 257 11.81 10.18 -11.95
N LEU A 258 11.19 9.80 -10.83
CA LEU A 258 11.82 9.86 -9.51
C LEU A 258 12.99 8.86 -9.38
N VAL A 259 12.74 7.56 -9.62
CA VAL A 259 13.74 6.52 -9.30
C VAL A 259 14.88 6.47 -10.31
N ALA A 260 14.65 6.81 -11.58
CA ALA A 260 15.70 6.88 -12.59
C ALA A 260 16.63 8.09 -12.36
N ALA A 261 16.07 9.25 -11.95
CA ALA A 261 16.89 10.40 -11.56
C ALA A 261 17.78 10.05 -10.37
N ARG A 262 17.23 9.35 -9.37
CA ARG A 262 18.02 8.87 -8.22
C ARG A 262 19.13 7.90 -8.61
N LEU A 263 18.80 6.93 -9.47
CA LEU A 263 19.78 5.98 -9.97
C LEU A 263 20.92 6.70 -10.71
N LEU A 264 20.59 7.59 -11.64
CA LEU A 264 21.58 8.29 -12.45
C LEU A 264 22.45 9.23 -11.61
N ALA A 265 21.84 9.93 -10.65
CA ALA A 265 22.57 10.77 -9.70
C ALA A 265 23.58 9.99 -8.86
N GLY A 266 23.34 8.70 -8.60
CA GLY A 266 24.29 7.84 -7.90
C GLY A 266 25.32 7.17 -8.82
N ILE A 267 25.03 6.99 -10.11
CA ILE A 267 25.99 6.41 -11.06
C ILE A 267 27.04 7.45 -11.47
N GLN A 268 26.62 8.70 -11.61
CA GLN A 268 27.45 9.80 -12.12
C GLN A 268 28.23 10.55 -11.03
N ASP A 269 28.02 10.20 -9.76
CA ASP A 269 28.64 10.87 -8.64
C ASP A 269 29.71 9.98 -8.01
N ASP A 270 30.91 10.52 -7.81
CA ASP A 270 32.03 9.75 -7.29
C ASP A 270 31.90 9.43 -5.78
N ARG A 271 31.02 10.14 -5.06
CA ARG A 271 30.86 10.04 -3.59
C ARG A 271 29.55 9.40 -3.17
N LEU A 272 28.56 9.37 -4.07
CA LEU A 272 27.29 8.67 -3.86
C LEU A 272 27.23 7.42 -4.73
N ALA A 273 26.77 6.31 -4.17
CA ALA A 273 26.50 5.09 -4.92
C ALA A 273 25.03 4.67 -4.77
N PRO A 274 24.33 4.24 -5.83
CA PRO A 274 22.95 3.81 -5.72
C PRO A 274 22.87 2.52 -4.89
N THR A 275 21.86 2.42 -4.03
CA THR A 275 21.62 1.18 -3.30
C THR A 275 20.96 0.14 -4.20
N ARG A 276 20.97 -1.13 -3.74
CA ARG A 276 20.19 -2.20 -4.37
C ARG A 276 18.71 -1.80 -4.48
N ALA A 277 18.17 -1.13 -3.46
CA ALA A 277 16.79 -0.65 -3.45
C ALA A 277 16.50 0.28 -4.62
N THR A 278 17.34 1.30 -4.85
CA THR A 278 17.19 2.19 -6.03
C THR A 278 17.20 1.41 -7.34
N VAL A 279 18.09 0.43 -7.49
CA VAL A 279 18.13 -0.44 -8.69
C VAL A 279 16.85 -1.25 -8.84
N THR A 280 16.37 -1.93 -7.79
CA THR A 280 15.09 -2.67 -7.85
C THR A 280 13.90 -1.76 -8.10
N ALA A 281 13.91 -0.54 -7.56
CA ALA A 281 12.87 0.45 -7.82
C ALA A 281 12.85 0.82 -9.30
N THR A 282 14.00 1.13 -9.90
CA THR A 282 14.08 1.43 -11.34
C THR A 282 13.65 0.25 -12.19
N VAL A 283 14.12 -0.97 -11.90
CA VAL A 283 13.71 -2.19 -12.63
C VAL A 283 12.22 -2.45 -12.48
N GLY A 284 11.66 -2.25 -11.28
CA GLY A 284 10.22 -2.37 -11.02
C GLY A 284 9.40 -1.37 -11.82
N ALA A 285 9.81 -0.09 -11.86
CA ALA A 285 9.17 0.94 -12.65
C ALA A 285 9.23 0.65 -14.16
N VAL A 286 10.38 0.23 -14.68
CA VAL A 286 10.54 -0.17 -16.10
C VAL A 286 9.68 -1.39 -16.43
N SER A 287 9.66 -2.40 -15.55
CA SER A 287 8.85 -3.60 -15.74
C SER A 287 7.35 -3.29 -15.74
N LEU A 288 6.91 -2.42 -14.82
CA LEU A 288 5.53 -1.97 -14.73
C LEU A 288 5.12 -1.13 -15.96
N LEU A 289 6.01 -0.25 -16.42
CA LEU A 289 5.83 0.55 -17.64
C LEU A 289 5.68 -0.35 -18.87
N ALA A 290 6.58 -1.31 -19.04
CA ALA A 290 6.55 -2.26 -20.15
C ALA A 290 5.28 -3.13 -20.10
N ALA A 291 4.91 -3.62 -18.91
CA ALA A 291 3.71 -4.42 -18.73
C ALA A 291 2.42 -3.62 -19.02
N GLY A 292 2.37 -2.34 -18.63
CA GLY A 292 1.27 -1.45 -18.96
C GLY A 292 1.18 -1.18 -20.47
N ALA A 293 2.32 -0.93 -21.13
CA ALA A 293 2.38 -0.57 -22.54
C ALA A 293 1.86 -1.69 -23.47
N VAL A 294 2.12 -2.95 -23.12
CA VAL A 294 1.66 -4.11 -23.92
C VAL A 294 0.35 -4.70 -23.42
N LEU A 295 -0.25 -4.18 -22.34
CA LEU A 295 -1.47 -4.73 -21.73
C LEU A 295 -2.62 -4.86 -22.72
N GLY A 296 -2.86 -3.85 -23.56
CA GLY A 296 -3.90 -3.89 -24.59
C GLY A 296 -3.68 -4.99 -25.64
N VAL A 297 -2.42 -5.25 -26.00
CA VAL A 297 -2.05 -6.34 -26.93
C VAL A 297 -2.24 -7.70 -26.27
N VAL A 298 -1.84 -7.84 -25.01
CA VAL A 298 -2.01 -9.09 -24.23
C VAL A 298 -3.48 -9.44 -24.09
N VAL A 299 -4.33 -8.48 -23.72
CA VAL A 299 -5.78 -8.68 -23.63
C VAL A 299 -6.35 -9.11 -24.97
N ARG A 300 -6.01 -8.41 -26.06
CA ARG A 300 -6.50 -8.77 -27.41
C ARG A 300 -6.10 -10.20 -27.82
N ILE A 301 -4.82 -10.56 -27.68
CA ILE A 301 -4.33 -11.91 -28.03
C ILE A 301 -5.07 -12.98 -27.21
N ARG A 302 -5.36 -12.71 -25.93
CA ARG A 302 -6.06 -13.66 -25.07
C ARG A 302 -7.55 -13.75 -25.38
N ASP A 303 -8.19 -12.64 -25.68
CA ASP A 303 -9.58 -12.62 -26.14
C ASP A 303 -9.72 -13.43 -27.44
N ASP A 304 -8.82 -13.23 -28.41
CA ASP A 304 -8.80 -13.97 -29.69
C ASP A 304 -8.55 -15.48 -29.50
N ARG A 305 -7.66 -15.85 -28.56
CA ARG A 305 -7.41 -17.27 -28.20
C ARG A 305 -8.60 -17.89 -27.47
N ALA A 306 -9.23 -17.14 -26.58
CA ALA A 306 -10.42 -17.59 -25.88
C ALA A 306 -11.57 -17.84 -26.88
N ALA A 307 -11.66 -17.06 -27.96
CA ALA A 307 -12.60 -17.25 -29.06
C ALA A 307 -12.39 -18.59 -29.78
N THR A 308 -11.13 -18.96 -30.04
CA THR A 308 -10.77 -20.15 -30.81
C THR A 308 -10.83 -21.44 -29.99
N GLU A 309 -10.55 -21.39 -28.68
CA GLU A 309 -10.54 -22.58 -27.82
C GLU A 309 -11.90 -22.94 -27.19
N ARG A 310 -12.90 -22.04 -27.21
CA ARG A 310 -14.12 -22.20 -26.41
C ARG A 310 -15.29 -22.94 -27.05
N SER A 311 -15.38 -23.08 -28.37
CA SER A 311 -16.50 -23.82 -29.00
C SER A 311 -16.61 -25.27 -28.48
N ASP A 312 -15.49 -25.90 -28.13
CA ASP A 312 -15.45 -27.32 -27.70
C ASP A 312 -15.21 -27.50 -26.20
N ARG A 313 -14.65 -26.50 -25.50
CA ARG A 313 -14.30 -26.59 -24.07
C ARG A 313 -15.33 -25.94 -23.12
N LEU A 314 -16.21 -25.06 -23.60
CA LEU A 314 -17.15 -24.33 -22.73
C LEU A 314 -18.15 -25.24 -22.02
N ARG A 315 -18.66 -26.28 -22.72
CA ARG A 315 -19.60 -27.25 -22.12
C ARG A 315 -18.94 -28.15 -21.08
N ALA A 316 -17.66 -28.50 -21.23
CA ALA A 316 -16.93 -29.35 -20.28
C ALA A 316 -16.34 -28.55 -19.09
N ARG A 317 -15.91 -27.30 -19.32
CA ARG A 317 -15.29 -26.45 -18.28
C ARG A 317 -16.28 -25.66 -17.44
N VAL A 318 -17.50 -25.38 -17.89
CA VAL A 318 -18.50 -24.73 -17.01
C VAL A 318 -18.88 -25.67 -15.85
N ASP A 319 -18.97 -26.97 -16.10
CA ASP A 319 -19.18 -27.99 -15.04
C ASP A 319 -17.93 -28.22 -14.16
N GLU A 320 -16.71 -28.06 -14.70
CA GLU A 320 -15.45 -28.24 -13.96
C GLU A 320 -14.98 -26.97 -13.20
N TRP A 321 -15.20 -25.78 -13.77
CA TRP A 321 -14.82 -24.48 -13.21
C TRP A 321 -15.82 -24.00 -12.16
N ALA A 322 -17.11 -24.32 -12.31
CA ALA A 322 -18.08 -24.22 -11.22
C ALA A 322 -17.71 -25.10 -10.02
N GLY A 323 -16.82 -26.10 -10.21
CA GLY A 323 -16.34 -26.99 -9.14
C GLY A 323 -14.94 -26.68 -8.56
N SER A 324 -14.07 -25.87 -9.21
CA SER A 324 -12.62 -25.94 -8.95
C SER A 324 -11.95 -24.73 -8.25
N PHE A 325 -12.64 -23.63 -7.93
CA PHE A 325 -12.06 -22.58 -7.06
C PHE A 325 -13.03 -22.21 -5.94
N THR A 326 -13.34 -23.20 -5.09
CA THR A 326 -14.21 -23.00 -3.95
C THR A 326 -13.59 -22.03 -2.95
N VAL A 327 -14.44 -21.22 -2.29
CA VAL A 327 -14.10 -20.41 -1.12
C VAL A 327 -13.20 -21.17 -0.11
N THR A 328 -13.43 -22.48 0.02
CA THR A 328 -12.63 -23.40 0.84
C THR A 328 -11.14 -23.39 0.51
N ARG A 329 -10.74 -23.33 -0.77
CA ARG A 329 -9.31 -23.31 -1.14
C ARG A 329 -8.63 -22.03 -0.68
N TRP A 330 -9.32 -20.89 -0.74
CA TRP A 330 -8.78 -19.62 -0.23
C TRP A 330 -8.62 -19.65 1.30
N HIS A 331 -9.56 -20.25 2.03
CA HIS A 331 -9.40 -20.48 3.47
C HIS A 331 -8.21 -21.39 3.78
N ILE A 332 -8.03 -22.47 3.03
CA ILE A 332 -6.89 -23.38 3.18
C ILE A 332 -5.56 -22.66 2.93
N PHE A 333 -5.45 -21.89 1.84
CA PHE A 333 -4.23 -21.15 1.55
C PHE A 333 -3.94 -20.07 2.60
N ALA A 334 -4.96 -19.34 3.05
CA ALA A 334 -4.82 -18.36 4.12
C ALA A 334 -4.38 -19.02 5.44
N GLY A 335 -5.01 -20.14 5.81
CA GLY A 335 -4.66 -20.91 7.01
C GLY A 335 -3.25 -21.50 6.93
N ALA A 336 -2.88 -22.13 5.82
CA ALA A 336 -1.53 -22.69 5.63
C ALA A 336 -0.44 -21.60 5.68
N ALA A 337 -0.66 -20.47 5.01
CA ALA A 337 0.24 -19.32 5.08
C ALA A 337 0.31 -18.74 6.50
N GLY A 338 -0.82 -18.64 7.20
CA GLY A 338 -0.88 -18.20 8.60
C GLY A 338 -0.08 -19.08 9.55
N ILE A 339 -0.19 -20.42 9.40
CA ILE A 339 0.61 -21.39 10.16
C ILE A 339 2.10 -21.21 9.85
N ALA A 340 2.47 -21.14 8.56
CA ALA A 340 3.86 -20.95 8.16
C ALA A 340 4.45 -19.65 8.73
N ALA A 341 3.70 -18.54 8.67
CA ALA A 341 4.09 -17.27 9.27
C ALA A 341 4.29 -17.38 10.78
N ALA A 342 3.34 -17.98 11.49
CA ALA A 342 3.42 -18.18 12.93
C ALA A 342 4.61 -19.06 13.33
N LEU A 343 4.89 -20.13 12.58
CA LEU A 343 6.06 -20.98 12.82
C LEU A 343 7.37 -20.23 12.58
N LEU A 344 7.49 -19.47 11.50
CA LEU A 344 8.68 -18.66 11.22
C LEU A 344 8.94 -17.61 12.30
N ILE A 345 7.89 -16.91 12.74
CA ILE A 345 8.00 -15.90 13.81
C ILE A 345 8.31 -16.57 15.15
N GLY A 346 7.62 -17.67 15.46
CA GLY A 346 7.81 -18.39 16.71
C GLY A 346 9.20 -19.02 16.83
N ILE A 347 9.65 -19.73 15.80
CA ILE A 347 11.02 -20.28 15.74
C ILE A 347 12.04 -19.15 15.73
N GLY A 348 11.81 -18.10 14.93
CA GLY A 348 12.72 -16.96 14.85
C GLY A 348 12.89 -16.22 16.18
N ALA A 349 11.82 -16.12 16.98
CA ALA A 349 11.85 -15.53 18.31
C ALA A 349 12.63 -16.37 19.34
N LEU A 350 12.86 -17.67 19.07
CA LEU A 350 13.67 -18.56 19.91
C LEU A 350 15.13 -18.64 19.45
N LEU A 351 15.45 -18.10 18.28
CA LEU A 351 16.80 -18.04 17.73
C LEU A 351 17.47 -16.69 18.06
N PRO A 352 18.82 -16.61 18.01
CA PRO A 352 19.52 -15.35 18.16
C PRO A 352 19.06 -14.30 17.15
N ILE A 353 18.61 -13.15 17.64
CA ILE A 353 18.11 -12.02 16.84
C ILE A 353 19.30 -11.26 16.23
N VAL A 354 20.35 -11.02 16.99
CA VAL A 354 21.59 -10.40 16.51
C VAL A 354 22.76 -11.36 16.70
N SER A 355 23.72 -11.33 15.78
CA SER A 355 24.97 -12.06 15.92
C SER A 355 26.03 -11.13 16.50
N VAL A 356 26.65 -11.50 17.61
CA VAL A 356 27.64 -10.68 18.33
C VAL A 356 29.03 -11.33 18.22
N PRO A 357 30.14 -10.56 18.24
CA PRO A 357 31.48 -11.14 18.20
C PRO A 357 31.74 -12.13 19.33
N ALA A 358 32.52 -13.18 19.03
CA ALA A 358 32.85 -14.25 19.97
C ALA A 358 33.44 -13.70 21.28
N GLY A 359 32.94 -14.19 22.41
CA GLY A 359 33.36 -13.75 23.76
C GLY A 359 32.53 -12.61 24.36
N SER A 360 31.57 -12.07 23.60
CA SER A 360 30.59 -11.11 24.11
C SER A 360 29.36 -11.82 24.68
N ALA A 361 28.68 -11.20 25.65
CA ALA A 361 27.40 -11.70 26.13
C ALA A 361 26.29 -11.46 25.10
N ASP A 362 25.43 -12.46 24.89
CA ASP A 362 24.28 -12.32 24.00
C ASP A 362 23.26 -11.34 24.59
N PRO A 363 22.82 -10.31 23.82
CA PRO A 363 21.85 -9.36 24.31
C PRO A 363 20.46 -9.98 24.41
N GLU A 364 19.79 -9.77 25.54
CA GLU A 364 18.40 -10.19 25.72
C GLU A 364 17.45 -9.25 24.98
N ILE A 365 16.82 -9.75 23.92
CA ILE A 365 15.80 -9.01 23.16
C ILE A 365 14.40 -9.38 23.66
N PHE A 366 13.89 -8.68 24.68
CA PHE A 366 12.59 -8.95 25.30
C PHE A 366 11.39 -8.94 24.33
N ALA A 367 11.49 -8.23 23.20
CA ALA A 367 10.45 -8.17 22.19
C ALA A 367 10.10 -9.54 21.58
N THR A 368 11.00 -10.52 21.63
CA THR A 368 10.74 -11.89 21.15
C THR A 368 9.59 -12.55 21.90
N ARG A 369 9.40 -12.24 23.19
CA ARG A 369 8.30 -12.74 24.02
C ARG A 369 6.94 -12.29 23.48
N VAL A 370 6.84 -11.05 23.02
CA VAL A 370 5.60 -10.50 22.43
C VAL A 370 5.34 -11.13 21.07
N ALA A 371 6.38 -11.27 20.24
CA ALA A 371 6.30 -11.96 18.95
C ALA A 371 5.81 -13.41 19.09
N LEU A 372 6.24 -14.14 20.14
CA LEU A 372 5.74 -15.48 20.46
C LEU A 372 4.24 -15.49 20.78
N VAL A 373 3.75 -14.55 21.59
CA VAL A 373 2.31 -14.46 21.89
C VAL A 373 1.51 -14.17 20.62
N GLY A 374 2.01 -13.26 19.76
CA GLY A 374 1.43 -12.99 18.45
C GLY A 374 1.39 -14.24 17.55
N ALA A 375 2.50 -14.97 17.46
CA ALA A 375 2.58 -16.21 16.71
C ALA A 375 1.59 -17.28 17.20
N VAL A 376 1.42 -17.42 18.52
CA VAL A 376 0.43 -18.34 19.10
C VAL A 376 -1.01 -17.94 18.71
N ALA A 377 -1.35 -16.65 18.81
CA ALA A 377 -2.68 -16.20 18.39
C ALA A 377 -2.93 -16.41 16.89
N LEU A 378 -1.90 -16.18 16.06
CA LEU A 378 -1.96 -16.40 14.62
C LEU A 378 -2.13 -17.88 14.27
N VAL A 379 -1.33 -18.79 14.85
CA VAL A 379 -1.43 -20.22 14.55
C VAL A 379 -2.77 -20.79 15.00
N VAL A 380 -3.28 -20.37 16.17
CA VAL A 380 -4.60 -20.81 16.64
C VAL A 380 -5.66 -20.40 15.62
N SER A 381 -5.76 -19.11 15.28
CA SER A 381 -6.76 -18.65 14.30
C SER A 381 -6.57 -19.27 12.90
N ALA A 382 -5.34 -19.54 12.48
CA ALA A 382 -5.03 -20.19 11.21
C ALA A 382 -5.50 -21.66 11.15
N VAL A 383 -5.37 -22.41 12.25
CA VAL A 383 -5.86 -23.80 12.33
C VAL A 383 -7.38 -23.85 12.15
N TRP A 384 -8.12 -22.90 12.74
CA TRP A 384 -9.57 -22.81 12.57
C TRP A 384 -9.99 -22.50 11.13
N LEU A 385 -9.15 -21.86 10.31
CA LEU A 385 -9.41 -21.66 8.88
C LEU A 385 -9.33 -22.95 8.06
N LEU A 386 -8.61 -23.95 8.55
CA LEU A 386 -8.55 -25.26 7.89
C LEU A 386 -9.81 -26.11 8.16
N LEU A 387 -10.64 -25.69 9.13
CA LEU A 387 -11.91 -26.34 9.46
C LEU A 387 -13.04 -25.65 8.69
N SER A 388 -13.57 -26.31 7.66
CA SER A 388 -14.57 -25.74 6.74
C SER A 388 -15.82 -25.18 7.43
N GLU A 389 -16.23 -25.76 8.56
CA GLU A 389 -17.39 -25.34 9.34
C GLU A 389 -17.20 -23.97 10.01
N PHE A 390 -15.97 -23.61 10.35
CA PHE A 390 -15.65 -22.41 11.12
C PHE A 390 -14.92 -21.35 10.30
N ALA A 391 -14.35 -21.73 9.14
CA ALA A 391 -13.48 -20.87 8.36
C ALA A 391 -14.11 -19.51 8.04
N ALA A 392 -15.35 -19.50 7.53
CA ALA A 392 -16.06 -18.25 7.21
C ALA A 392 -16.38 -17.38 8.44
N ALA A 393 -16.49 -17.98 9.62
CA ALA A 393 -16.75 -17.27 10.88
C ALA A 393 -15.46 -16.68 11.48
N VAL A 394 -14.33 -17.41 11.41
CA VAL A 394 -13.06 -17.03 12.04
C VAL A 394 -12.20 -16.13 11.14
N ARG A 395 -12.33 -16.25 9.81
CA ARG A 395 -11.55 -15.48 8.82
C ARG A 395 -11.48 -13.97 9.08
N PRO A 396 -12.57 -13.27 9.46
CA PRO A 396 -12.46 -11.85 9.75
C PRO A 396 -11.54 -11.55 10.94
N ALA A 397 -11.57 -12.36 12.00
CA ALA A 397 -10.65 -12.24 13.12
C ALA A 397 -9.19 -12.51 12.70
N PHE A 398 -8.99 -13.57 11.90
CA PHE A 398 -7.66 -13.95 11.39
C PHE A 398 -6.98 -12.81 10.62
N GLY A 399 -7.72 -12.09 9.77
CA GLY A 399 -7.17 -10.94 9.04
C GLY A 399 -6.63 -9.85 9.97
N VAL A 400 -7.34 -9.55 11.06
CA VAL A 400 -6.88 -8.58 12.07
C VAL A 400 -5.67 -9.13 12.86
N LEU A 401 -5.66 -10.43 13.17
CA LEU A 401 -4.56 -11.08 13.87
C LEU A 401 -3.27 -11.17 13.05
N CYS A 402 -3.36 -11.25 11.72
CA CYS A 402 -2.19 -11.10 10.85
C CYS A 402 -1.50 -9.75 11.12
N VAL A 403 -2.27 -8.65 11.17
CA VAL A 403 -1.73 -7.31 11.46
C VAL A 403 -1.22 -7.18 12.90
N ALA A 404 -1.96 -7.73 13.88
CA ALA A 404 -1.51 -7.75 15.28
C ALA A 404 -0.17 -8.48 15.44
N THR A 405 0.06 -9.52 14.65
CA THR A 405 1.32 -10.27 14.64
C THR A 405 2.47 -9.48 14.03
N VAL A 406 2.21 -8.67 12.99
CA VAL A 406 3.18 -7.70 12.46
C VAL A 406 3.57 -6.69 13.53
N MET A 407 2.59 -6.12 14.24
CA MET A 407 2.85 -5.25 15.40
C MET A 407 3.68 -5.96 16.47
N ALA A 408 3.32 -7.19 16.86
CA ALA A 408 4.05 -7.95 17.87
C ALA A 408 5.52 -8.22 17.49
N SER A 409 5.79 -8.39 16.19
CA SER A 409 7.13 -8.68 15.66
C SER A 409 7.97 -7.43 15.40
N SER A 410 7.34 -6.26 15.30
CA SER A 410 8.00 -5.00 14.93
C SER A 410 9.11 -4.58 15.90
N GLY A 411 8.97 -4.87 17.20
CA GLY A 411 10.03 -4.62 18.19
C GLY A 411 11.28 -5.49 18.01
N VAL A 412 11.11 -6.71 17.49
CA VAL A 412 12.24 -7.61 17.15
C VAL A 412 13.00 -7.05 15.93
N LEU A 413 12.26 -6.58 14.92
CA LEU A 413 12.85 -5.96 13.73
C LEU A 413 13.54 -4.64 14.09
N GLN A 414 12.96 -3.82 14.97
CA GLN A 414 13.59 -2.62 15.51
C GLN A 414 14.93 -2.94 16.20
N ALA A 415 14.98 -3.98 17.02
CA ALA A 415 16.22 -4.42 17.67
C ALA A 415 17.27 -4.88 16.66
N THR A 416 16.85 -5.50 15.56
CA THR A 416 17.75 -5.92 14.47
C THR A 416 18.36 -4.73 13.76
N VAL A 417 17.54 -3.75 13.39
CA VAL A 417 17.98 -2.53 12.69
C VAL A 417 18.91 -1.72 13.59
N GLY A 418 18.52 -1.50 14.85
CA GLY A 418 19.36 -0.78 15.82
C GLY A 418 20.66 -1.53 16.13
N GLY A 419 20.61 -2.85 16.26
CA GLY A 419 21.81 -3.67 16.49
C GLY A 419 22.80 -3.60 15.33
N HIS A 420 22.31 -3.66 14.08
CA HIS A 420 23.17 -3.63 12.89
C HIS A 420 23.90 -2.29 12.68
N GLN A 421 23.50 -1.23 13.38
CA GLN A 421 24.22 0.05 13.38
C GLN A 421 25.47 0.03 14.30
N ILE A 422 25.65 -1.02 15.11
CA ILE A 422 26.81 -1.19 15.98
C ILE A 422 27.85 -2.04 15.27
N ASP A 423 29.08 -1.53 15.20
CA ASP A 423 30.19 -2.23 14.55
C ASP A 423 30.42 -3.62 15.15
N GLY A 424 30.51 -4.62 14.28
CA GLY A 424 30.69 -6.03 14.66
C GLY A 424 29.39 -6.77 15.00
N VAL A 425 28.24 -6.09 15.09
CA VAL A 425 26.94 -6.74 15.30
C VAL A 425 26.25 -7.01 13.96
N GLY A 426 26.03 -8.29 13.69
CA GLY A 426 25.37 -8.77 12.48
C GLY A 426 23.90 -9.15 12.71
N VAL A 427 23.21 -9.43 11.61
CA VAL A 427 21.82 -9.93 11.62
C VAL A 427 21.84 -11.42 11.97
N GLY A 428 21.17 -11.79 13.06
CA GLY A 428 21.04 -13.19 13.48
C GLY A 428 19.98 -13.95 12.67
N PRO A 429 20.04 -15.31 12.68
CA PRO A 429 19.08 -16.14 11.96
C PRO A 429 17.64 -15.95 12.46
N GLY A 430 17.46 -15.62 13.75
CA GLY A 430 16.14 -15.33 14.32
C GLY A 430 15.48 -14.13 13.67
N SER A 431 16.22 -13.06 13.41
CA SER A 431 15.69 -11.88 12.71
C SER A 431 15.31 -12.16 11.28
N VAL A 432 16.08 -12.99 10.56
CA VAL A 432 15.74 -13.40 9.19
C VAL A 432 14.43 -14.19 9.18
N ALA A 433 14.28 -15.13 10.11
CA ALA A 433 13.06 -15.94 10.24
C ALA A 433 11.85 -15.08 10.62
N VAL A 434 11.98 -14.16 11.58
CA VAL A 434 10.90 -13.24 11.96
C VAL A 434 10.53 -12.32 10.80
N ALA A 435 11.52 -11.76 10.09
CA ALA A 435 11.27 -10.90 8.92
C ALA A 435 10.51 -11.65 7.82
N LEU A 436 10.94 -12.87 7.49
CA LEU A 436 10.25 -13.72 6.52
C LEU A 436 8.83 -14.06 7.00
N GLY A 437 8.68 -14.41 8.28
CA GLY A 437 7.39 -14.73 8.88
C GLY A 437 6.41 -13.54 8.85
N VAL A 438 6.89 -12.31 9.06
CA VAL A 438 6.10 -11.08 8.89
C VAL A 438 5.62 -10.92 7.44
N VAL A 439 6.48 -11.15 6.45
CA VAL A 439 6.09 -11.11 5.03
C VAL A 439 5.02 -12.17 4.72
N VAL A 440 5.19 -13.39 5.23
CA VAL A 440 4.21 -14.47 5.05
C VAL A 440 2.89 -14.15 5.77
N ALA A 441 2.92 -13.51 6.94
CA ALA A 441 1.72 -13.07 7.67
C ALA A 441 0.91 -12.03 6.87
N ILE A 442 1.60 -11.07 6.24
CA ILE A 442 0.97 -10.10 5.34
C ILE A 442 0.31 -10.84 4.15
N GLY A 443 1.03 -11.77 3.53
CA GLY A 443 0.49 -12.62 2.47
C GLY A 443 -0.74 -13.41 2.91
N ALA A 444 -0.72 -13.97 4.13
CA ALA A 444 -1.86 -14.69 4.70
C ALA A 444 -3.07 -13.78 4.91
N GLY A 445 -2.86 -12.54 5.38
CA GLY A 445 -3.91 -11.52 5.46
C GLY A 445 -4.52 -11.17 4.10
N VAL A 446 -3.70 -11.07 3.05
CA VAL A 446 -4.18 -10.87 1.67
C VAL A 446 -5.00 -12.06 1.18
N LEU A 447 -4.55 -13.29 1.43
CA LEU A 447 -5.30 -14.50 1.09
C LEU A 447 -6.65 -14.57 1.82
N ALA A 448 -6.68 -14.17 3.10
CA ALA A 448 -7.92 -14.06 3.87
C ALA A 448 -8.85 -12.96 3.32
N TRP A 449 -8.30 -11.86 2.81
CA TRP A 449 -9.07 -10.85 2.09
C TRP A 449 -9.67 -11.42 0.81
N CYS A 450 -8.88 -12.12 -0.01
CA CYS A 450 -9.33 -12.79 -1.24
C CYS A 450 -10.45 -13.80 -0.94
N ALA A 451 -10.30 -14.60 0.11
CA ALA A 451 -11.35 -15.49 0.59
C ALA A 451 -12.65 -14.72 0.90
N GLY A 452 -12.55 -13.52 1.48
CA GLY A 452 -13.70 -12.67 1.72
C GLY A 452 -14.29 -11.99 0.51
N SER A 453 -13.51 -11.73 -0.53
CA SER A 453 -14.04 -11.32 -1.82
C SER A 453 -14.83 -12.46 -2.46
N ALA A 454 -14.26 -13.67 -2.49
CA ALA A 454 -14.92 -14.85 -3.04
C ALA A 454 -16.24 -15.16 -2.32
N GLU A 455 -16.26 -15.09 -0.97
CA GLU A 455 -17.50 -15.25 -0.19
C GLU A 455 -18.57 -14.20 -0.52
N ARG A 456 -18.21 -13.03 -1.05
CA ARG A 456 -19.17 -11.99 -1.44
C ARG A 456 -19.70 -12.18 -2.85
N ASP A 457 -19.01 -12.92 -3.70
CA ASP A 457 -19.44 -13.18 -5.07
C ASP A 457 -20.56 -14.25 -5.11
N GLU A 458 -20.60 -15.13 -4.11
CA GLU A 458 -21.65 -16.15 -3.94
C GLU A 458 -22.96 -15.62 -3.30
N LEU A 459 -22.98 -14.35 -2.88
CA LEU A 459 -24.10 -13.78 -2.13
C LEU A 459 -24.85 -12.74 -2.96
N ASP A 460 -26.19 -12.77 -2.88
CA ASP A 460 -27.03 -11.74 -3.48
C ASP A 460 -26.74 -10.36 -2.85
N ARG A 461 -26.31 -9.42 -3.70
CA ARG A 461 -25.98 -8.02 -3.34
C ARG A 461 -27.13 -7.05 -3.63
N SER A 462 -28.32 -7.53 -3.98
CA SER A 462 -29.49 -6.70 -4.30
C SER A 462 -29.97 -5.80 -3.15
N ARG A 463 -29.53 -6.07 -1.91
CA ARG A 463 -29.83 -5.24 -0.74
C ARG A 463 -28.57 -4.61 -0.16
N GLU A 464 -28.58 -3.29 -0.05
CA GLU A 464 -27.59 -2.56 0.72
C GLU A 464 -27.77 -2.85 2.22
N ILE A 465 -26.66 -3.13 2.91
CA ILE A 465 -26.65 -3.29 4.37
C ILE A 465 -26.35 -1.92 4.97
N GLU A 466 -27.36 -1.29 5.57
CA GLU A 466 -27.15 -0.05 6.31
C GLU A 466 -26.26 -0.27 7.55
N PRO A 467 -25.32 0.63 7.85
CA PRO A 467 -24.47 0.50 9.02
C PRO A 467 -25.28 0.62 10.31
N ASN A 468 -25.07 -0.30 11.26
CA ASN A 468 -25.68 -0.21 12.58
C ASN A 468 -24.97 0.84 13.44
N MET A 469 -25.61 2.00 13.61
CA MET A 469 -25.04 3.13 14.34
C MET A 469 -24.66 2.82 15.79
N ARG A 470 -25.34 1.88 16.46
CA ARG A 470 -24.97 1.50 17.84
C ARG A 470 -23.64 0.76 17.89
N ILE A 471 -23.43 -0.17 16.96
CA ILE A 471 -22.16 -0.89 16.81
C ILE A 471 -21.06 0.10 16.45
N LEU A 472 -21.35 1.01 15.51
CA LEU A 472 -20.39 2.02 15.06
C LEU A 472 -19.96 2.96 16.19
N THR A 473 -20.89 3.54 16.96
CA THR A 473 -20.55 4.51 18.02
C THR A 473 -19.76 3.88 19.17
N VAL A 474 -20.19 2.71 19.66
CA VAL A 474 -19.48 1.99 20.75
C VAL A 474 -18.13 1.50 20.26
N GLY A 475 -18.08 0.97 19.03
CA GLY A 475 -16.86 0.49 18.41
C GLY A 475 -15.86 1.60 18.15
N LEU A 476 -16.31 2.75 17.63
CA LEU A 476 -15.43 3.88 17.31
C LEU A 476 -14.84 4.49 18.58
N THR A 477 -15.61 4.53 19.68
CA THR A 477 -15.08 4.88 21.00
C THR A 477 -13.95 3.94 21.41
N GLY A 478 -14.15 2.62 21.29
CA GLY A 478 -13.11 1.63 21.55
C GLY A 478 -11.90 1.75 20.63
N ALA A 479 -12.10 2.05 19.35
CA ALA A 479 -11.03 2.25 18.38
C ALA A 479 -10.21 3.51 18.66
N VAL A 480 -10.85 4.63 18.99
CA VAL A 480 -10.18 5.87 19.40
C VAL A 480 -9.34 5.65 20.65
N LEU A 481 -9.89 4.98 21.67
CA LEU A 481 -9.14 4.63 22.87
C LEU A 481 -7.98 3.68 22.57
N SER A 482 -8.14 2.75 21.63
CA SER A 482 -7.07 1.86 21.18
C SER A 482 -5.94 2.64 20.52
N ILE A 483 -6.24 3.61 19.65
CA ILE A 483 -5.23 4.48 19.03
C ILE A 483 -4.50 5.30 20.09
N ILE A 484 -5.23 5.90 21.03
CA ILE A 484 -4.63 6.67 22.13
C ILE A 484 -3.71 5.77 22.96
N ALA A 485 -4.15 4.55 23.28
CA ALA A 485 -3.34 3.58 24.02
C ALA A 485 -2.07 3.15 23.27
N LEU A 486 -2.18 2.88 21.96
CA LEU A 486 -1.05 2.52 21.09
C LEU A 486 -0.05 3.68 20.94
N GLY A 487 -0.54 4.92 21.00
CA GLY A 487 0.31 6.11 20.93
C GLY A 487 0.98 6.50 22.25
N LEU A 488 0.58 5.91 23.38
CA LEU A 488 1.13 6.18 24.70
C LEU A 488 2.11 5.07 25.13
N PRO A 489 3.12 5.38 25.97
CA PRO A 489 4.04 4.37 26.45
C PRO A 489 3.34 3.41 27.42
N LEU A 490 3.45 2.10 27.17
CA LEU A 490 3.03 1.02 28.10
C LEU A 490 3.80 1.03 29.42
N TYR A 491 5.06 1.45 29.38
CA TYR A 491 5.92 1.51 30.55
C TYR A 491 7.00 2.57 30.43
N ARG A 492 7.53 2.95 31.59
CA ARG A 492 8.63 3.91 31.72
C ARG A 492 9.61 3.41 32.78
N GLY A 493 10.89 3.55 32.51
CA GLY A 493 11.96 3.46 33.50
C GLY A 493 12.77 4.75 33.53
N THR A 494 13.85 4.74 34.31
CA THR A 494 14.76 5.89 34.44
C THR A 494 15.63 6.12 33.19
N ASP A 495 15.86 5.05 32.43
CA ASP A 495 16.79 4.98 31.29
C ASP A 495 16.07 4.91 29.93
N ALA A 496 14.88 4.30 29.86
CA ALA A 496 14.10 4.24 28.63
C ALA A 496 12.58 4.18 28.86
N SER A 497 11.82 4.29 27.78
CA SER A 497 10.36 4.03 27.78
C SER A 497 9.98 3.06 26.67
N ALA A 498 8.77 2.51 26.78
CA ALA A 498 8.13 1.86 25.65
C ALA A 498 7.98 2.82 24.45
N ALA A 499 7.81 2.24 23.26
CA ALA A 499 7.46 2.96 22.04
C ALA A 499 6.16 3.78 22.23
N SER A 500 6.12 4.94 21.58
CA SER A 500 4.99 5.89 21.67
C SER A 500 5.06 6.90 20.53
N PHE A 501 3.92 7.44 20.10
CA PHE A 501 3.85 8.41 19.00
C PHE A 501 4.49 9.77 19.31
N GLY A 502 4.71 10.08 20.60
CA GLY A 502 5.31 11.34 21.03
C GLY A 502 6.85 11.34 21.11
N ARG A 503 7.51 10.25 20.71
CA ARG A 503 8.98 10.10 20.73
C ARG A 503 9.50 9.61 19.37
N SER A 504 10.82 9.43 19.25
CA SER A 504 11.49 8.91 18.06
C SER A 504 10.74 7.74 17.43
N TRP A 505 10.36 7.89 16.16
CA TRP A 505 9.48 6.98 15.47
C TRP A 505 10.28 5.78 14.91
N GLY A 506 10.07 4.59 15.47
CA GLY A 506 10.73 3.35 15.04
C GLY A 506 9.78 2.38 14.36
N TRP A 507 10.30 1.20 14.00
CA TRP A 507 9.54 0.10 13.42
C TRP A 507 8.45 -0.39 14.39
N ASP A 508 8.72 -0.37 15.69
CA ASP A 508 7.76 -0.69 16.75
C ASP A 508 6.54 0.24 16.76
N THR A 509 6.80 1.53 16.60
CA THR A 509 5.80 2.59 16.55
C THR A 509 4.97 2.50 15.26
N TRP A 510 5.61 2.16 14.13
CA TRP A 510 4.92 1.83 12.88
C TRP A 510 4.01 0.60 13.02
N GLY A 511 4.51 -0.47 13.64
CA GLY A 511 3.71 -1.67 13.91
C GLY A 511 2.44 -1.33 14.71
N GLN A 512 2.58 -0.50 15.75
CA GLN A 512 1.45 0.00 16.56
C GLN A 512 0.48 0.84 15.74
N ALA A 513 0.98 1.77 14.90
CA ALA A 513 0.14 2.63 14.07
C ALA A 513 -0.67 1.82 13.03
N ILE A 514 -0.04 0.87 12.34
CA ILE A 514 -0.69 0.00 11.36
C ILE A 514 -1.78 -0.84 12.05
N PHE A 515 -1.51 -1.37 13.24
CA PHE A 515 -2.51 -2.10 14.01
C PHE A 515 -3.67 -1.21 14.46
N GLY A 516 -3.40 0.03 14.88
CA GLY A 516 -4.45 1.02 15.19
C GLY A 516 -5.40 1.27 14.01
N VAL A 517 -4.86 1.39 12.79
CA VAL A 517 -5.67 1.50 11.57
C VAL A 517 -6.50 0.22 11.35
N ALA A 518 -5.93 -0.96 11.54
CA ALA A 518 -6.67 -2.22 11.42
C ALA A 518 -7.82 -2.34 12.43
N VAL A 519 -7.66 -1.83 13.65
CA VAL A 519 -8.75 -1.77 14.65
C VAL A 519 -9.89 -0.86 14.18
N VAL A 520 -9.59 0.32 13.64
CA VAL A 520 -10.62 1.23 13.09
C VAL A 520 -11.35 0.56 11.93
N VAL A 521 -10.61 -0.01 10.97
CA VAL A 521 -11.20 -0.70 9.82
C VAL A 521 -12.07 -1.86 10.27
N ALA A 522 -11.63 -2.67 11.24
CA ALA A 522 -12.39 -3.78 11.79
C ALA A 522 -13.72 -3.32 12.40
N VAL A 523 -13.73 -2.21 13.15
CA VAL A 523 -14.92 -1.62 13.74
C VAL A 523 -15.89 -1.07 12.67
N VAL A 524 -15.38 -0.29 11.72
CA VAL A 524 -16.18 0.30 10.64
C VAL A 524 -16.82 -0.81 9.81
N LEU A 525 -16.04 -1.82 9.43
CA LEU A 525 -16.56 -2.97 8.68
C LEU A 525 -17.54 -3.81 9.52
N ALA A 526 -17.34 -3.93 10.84
CA ALA A 526 -18.24 -4.68 11.70
C ALA A 526 -19.66 -4.07 11.75
N ALA A 527 -19.78 -2.75 11.68
CA ALA A 527 -21.07 -2.06 11.68
C ALA A 527 -21.93 -2.37 10.45
N SER A 528 -21.30 -2.69 9.32
CA SER A 528 -21.96 -3.06 8.05
C SER A 528 -21.86 -4.55 7.73
N SER A 529 -21.41 -5.37 8.68
CA SER A 529 -21.21 -6.81 8.47
C SER A 529 -22.34 -7.64 9.06
N ARG A 530 -22.45 -8.88 8.59
CA ARG A 530 -23.33 -9.89 9.21
C ARG A 530 -22.89 -10.14 10.68
N PRO A 531 -23.83 -10.40 11.61
CA PRO A 531 -23.57 -10.46 13.05
C PRO A 531 -22.32 -11.26 13.47
N ALA A 532 -22.21 -12.52 13.03
CA ALA A 532 -21.09 -13.39 13.37
C ALA A 532 -19.75 -12.86 12.81
N ARG A 533 -19.74 -12.35 11.57
CA ARG A 533 -18.55 -11.81 10.91
C ARG A 533 -18.11 -10.48 11.53
N GLY A 534 -19.07 -9.60 11.85
CA GLY A 534 -18.81 -8.34 12.54
C GLY A 534 -18.28 -8.56 13.95
N SER A 535 -18.85 -9.50 14.69
CA SER A 535 -18.35 -9.90 16.01
C SER A 535 -16.91 -10.44 15.91
N ALA A 536 -16.63 -11.35 14.96
CA ALA A 536 -15.30 -11.90 14.76
C ALA A 536 -14.23 -10.84 14.44
N LEU A 537 -14.54 -9.84 13.60
CA LEU A 537 -13.63 -8.71 13.34
C LEU A 537 -13.21 -8.00 14.63
N VAL A 538 -14.17 -7.67 15.47
CA VAL A 538 -13.95 -6.92 16.71
C VAL A 538 -13.26 -7.79 17.77
N VAL A 539 -13.58 -9.09 17.83
CA VAL A 539 -12.83 -10.05 18.68
C VAL A 539 -11.37 -10.11 18.25
N GLY A 540 -11.07 -10.18 16.94
CA GLY A 540 -9.70 -10.12 16.44
C GLY A 540 -8.96 -8.85 16.88
N ALA A 541 -9.64 -7.69 16.81
CA ALA A 541 -9.09 -6.42 17.31
C ALA A 541 -8.85 -6.44 18.82
N ALA A 542 -9.78 -6.97 19.61
CA ALA A 542 -9.62 -7.10 21.06
C ALA A 542 -8.46 -8.03 21.43
N VAL A 543 -8.31 -9.17 20.76
CA VAL A 543 -7.17 -10.09 20.96
C VAL A 543 -5.85 -9.41 20.59
N GLY A 544 -5.81 -8.63 19.50
CA GLY A 544 -4.61 -7.86 19.17
C GLY A 544 -4.26 -6.79 20.23
N MET A 545 -5.26 -6.10 20.80
CA MET A 545 -5.04 -5.18 21.93
C MET A 545 -4.61 -5.91 23.21
N LEU A 546 -5.04 -7.16 23.43
CA LEU A 546 -4.53 -8.01 24.52
C LEU A 546 -3.05 -8.38 24.32
N ILE A 547 -2.63 -8.68 23.08
CA ILE A 547 -1.21 -8.90 22.74
C ILE A 547 -0.39 -7.63 23.04
N TYR A 548 -0.89 -6.45 22.66
CA TYR A 548 -0.28 -5.17 23.02
C TYR A 548 -0.16 -5.02 24.54
N LEU A 549 -1.25 -5.22 25.28
CA LEU A 549 -1.27 -5.11 26.74
C LEU A 549 -0.30 -6.10 27.42
N ALA A 550 -0.22 -7.33 26.92
CA ALA A 550 0.70 -8.36 27.42
C ALA A 550 2.17 -7.97 27.24
N SER A 551 2.48 -7.02 26.35
CA SER A 551 3.84 -6.50 26.18
C SER A 551 4.38 -5.87 27.46
N TRP A 552 3.53 -5.28 28.30
CA TRP A 552 3.98 -4.70 29.58
C TRP A 552 4.67 -5.72 30.49
N PRO A 553 3.98 -6.76 31.02
CA PRO A 553 4.63 -7.72 31.91
C PRO A 553 5.76 -8.51 31.23
N LEU A 554 5.70 -8.70 29.91
CA LEU A 554 6.71 -9.50 29.18
C LEU A 554 8.02 -8.73 28.93
N THR A 555 7.98 -7.41 28.89
CA THR A 555 9.14 -6.56 28.52
C THR A 555 9.58 -5.59 29.59
N ARG A 556 8.95 -5.58 30.77
CA ARG A 556 9.27 -4.66 31.88
C ARG A 556 10.72 -4.70 32.34
N ASP A 557 11.38 -5.86 32.24
CA ASP A 557 12.76 -6.04 32.71
C ASP A 557 13.79 -5.37 31.77
N ARG A 558 13.33 -4.83 30.63
CA ARG A 558 14.13 -4.03 29.69
C ARG A 558 14.59 -2.69 30.28
N VAL A 559 13.90 -2.16 31.30
CA VAL A 559 14.16 -0.83 31.84
C VAL A 559 14.42 -0.86 33.33
N HIS A 560 15.23 0.08 33.81
CA HIS A 560 15.51 0.21 35.23
C HIS A 560 14.33 0.85 35.97
N VAL A 561 13.93 0.24 37.09
CA VAL A 561 12.81 0.65 37.94
C VAL A 561 11.51 0.81 37.11
N PRO A 562 10.98 -0.29 36.53
CA PRO A 562 9.86 -0.22 35.61
C PRO A 562 8.58 0.25 36.32
N THR A 563 7.98 1.32 35.78
CA THR A 563 6.69 1.85 36.21
C THR A 563 5.64 1.67 35.11
N MET A 564 4.40 1.42 35.53
CA MET A 564 3.26 1.27 34.62
C MET A 564 2.97 2.60 33.91
N GLY A 565 2.93 2.56 32.59
CA GLY A 565 2.61 3.72 31.76
C GLY A 565 1.11 3.95 31.57
N LEU A 566 0.76 5.13 31.06
CA LEU A 566 -0.63 5.55 30.84
C LEU A 566 -1.36 4.70 29.79
N ALA A 567 -0.65 3.99 28.91
CA ALA A 567 -1.29 3.14 27.92
C ALA A 567 -1.99 1.91 28.54
N VAL A 568 -1.55 1.42 29.70
CA VAL A 568 -2.13 0.24 30.35
C VAL A 568 -3.61 0.46 30.73
N PRO A 569 -3.99 1.47 31.53
CA PRO A 569 -5.39 1.68 31.88
C PRO A 569 -6.25 2.04 30.67
N VAL A 570 -5.71 2.81 29.71
CA VAL A 570 -6.44 3.18 28.48
C VAL A 570 -6.71 1.93 27.62
N THR A 571 -5.74 1.01 27.51
CA THR A 571 -5.92 -0.26 26.80
C THR A 571 -7.01 -1.11 27.45
N VAL A 572 -7.06 -1.18 28.78
CA VAL A 572 -8.10 -1.94 29.49
C VAL A 572 -9.49 -1.37 29.19
N VAL A 573 -9.66 -0.06 29.21
CA VAL A 573 -10.95 0.57 28.85
C VAL A 573 -11.27 0.32 27.38
N ALA A 574 -10.30 0.44 26.47
CA ALA A 574 -10.49 0.14 25.05
C ALA A 574 -10.97 -1.30 24.83
N LEU A 575 -10.38 -2.27 25.54
CA LEU A 575 -10.78 -3.69 25.50
C LEU A 575 -12.23 -3.89 25.94
N VAL A 576 -12.68 -3.18 26.98
CA VAL A 576 -14.09 -3.23 27.42
C VAL A 576 -15.03 -2.75 26.31
N PHE A 577 -14.70 -1.64 25.64
CA PHE A 577 -15.50 -1.13 24.52
C PHE A 577 -15.49 -2.05 23.30
N LEU A 578 -14.34 -2.65 22.96
CA LEU A 578 -14.24 -3.63 21.88
C LEU A 578 -15.05 -4.89 22.21
N ALA A 579 -14.97 -5.41 23.45
CA ALA A 579 -15.77 -6.55 23.90
C ALA A 579 -17.28 -6.25 23.84
N ALA A 580 -17.70 -5.07 24.30
CA ALA A 580 -19.09 -4.63 24.21
C ALA A 580 -19.56 -4.55 22.75
N THR A 581 -18.73 -3.99 21.86
CA THR A 581 -19.01 -3.92 20.41
C THR A 581 -19.14 -5.31 19.79
N ALA A 582 -18.27 -6.27 20.15
CA ALA A 582 -18.35 -7.64 19.68
C ALA A 582 -19.66 -8.34 20.10
N VAL A 583 -20.11 -8.12 21.34
CA VAL A 583 -21.39 -8.64 21.85
C VAL A 583 -22.57 -7.99 21.13
N LEU A 584 -22.54 -6.68 20.92
CA LEU A 584 -23.58 -5.96 20.18
C LEU A 584 -23.67 -6.45 18.73
N ALA A 585 -22.53 -6.65 18.07
CA ALA A 585 -22.47 -7.20 16.72
C ALA A 585 -23.07 -8.61 16.64
N TYR A 586 -22.74 -9.48 17.60
CA TYR A 586 -23.30 -10.84 17.64
C TYR A 586 -24.83 -10.82 17.86
N ARG A 587 -25.33 -9.95 18.75
CA ARG A 587 -26.75 -9.84 19.09
C ARG A 587 -27.60 -9.17 18.01
N ALA A 588 -27.00 -8.53 17.01
CA ALA A 588 -27.71 -7.91 15.89
C ALA A 588 -28.34 -8.93 14.91
N ALA A 589 -28.26 -10.24 15.20
CA ALA A 589 -28.96 -11.26 14.43
C ALA A 589 -30.48 -11.03 14.46
N PRO A 590 -31.17 -11.04 13.30
CA PRO A 590 -32.63 -10.92 13.30
C PRO A 590 -33.21 -12.10 14.09
N ALA A 591 -34.05 -11.79 15.07
CA ALA A 591 -34.88 -12.79 15.72
C ALA A 591 -35.66 -13.50 14.61
N THR A 592 -35.37 -14.78 14.38
CA THR A 592 -36.15 -15.62 13.48
C THR A 592 -37.61 -15.46 13.88
N SER A 593 -38.41 -14.85 13.00
CA SER A 593 -39.85 -14.82 13.18
C SER A 593 -40.34 -16.26 13.07
N ALA A 594 -40.42 -16.92 14.21
CA ALA A 594 -41.22 -18.12 14.37
C ALA A 594 -42.66 -17.70 14.06
N LYS A 595 -43.03 -17.77 12.78
CA LYS A 595 -44.41 -17.62 12.32
C LYS A 595 -45.14 -18.82 12.94
N PRO A 596 -46.01 -18.64 13.94
CA PRO A 596 -46.75 -19.78 14.47
C PRO A 596 -47.58 -20.35 13.32
N MET A 597 -47.41 -21.64 13.04
CA MET A 597 -48.32 -22.36 12.15
C MET A 597 -49.73 -22.18 12.72
N ARG A 598 -50.52 -21.32 12.07
CA ARG A 598 -51.97 -21.29 12.25
C ARG A 598 -52.47 -22.67 11.83
N LYS A 599 -52.83 -23.51 12.80
CA LYS A 599 -53.65 -24.69 12.53
C LYS A 599 -54.99 -24.18 11.99
N SER A 600 -55.28 -24.49 10.73
CA SER A 600 -56.63 -24.42 10.20
C SER A 600 -57.45 -25.52 10.87
N ASN A 601 -58.47 -25.13 11.62
CA ASN A 601 -59.65 -25.97 11.87
C ASN A 601 -60.76 -25.50 10.94
#